data_AF-A0A0W1LI19-F1
#
_entry.id   AF-A0A0W1LI19-F1
#
_cell.length_a   1.000
_cell.length_b   1.000
_cell.length_c   1.000
_cell.angle_alpha   90.00
_cell.angle_beta   90.00
_cell.angle_gamma   90.00
#
_symmetry.space_group_name_H-M   'P 1'
#
loop_
_entity.id
_entity.type
_entity.pdbx_description
1 polymer ?
#
loop_
_entity_poly.entity_id
_entity_poly.type
_entity_poly.pdbx_seq_one_letter_code
_entity_poly.pdbx_strand_id
1 'polypeptide(L)'
;MELNYFYIGFGVIVLLNVIVSILLIKRDDLEVFQKVVQVILVWLIPFFAAVGLWLFYRSQDKPKSPPKSFGGGTSSGTSTYNGSGL
;
A
#
# COMPACT_ATOMS: atom_id res chain seq x y z
N MET A 1 -14.33 -4.53 -17.98
CA MET A 1 -14.44 -5.62 -16.98
C MET A 1 -13.85 -5.20 -15.63
N GLU A 2 -12.69 -4.53 -15.58
CA GLU A 2 -12.02 -4.15 -14.32
C GLU A 2 -12.77 -3.15 -13.42
N LEU A 3 -13.41 -2.14 -14.03
CA LEU A 3 -14.18 -1.13 -13.28
C LEU A 3 -15.33 -1.73 -12.45
N ASN A 4 -16.00 -2.78 -12.94
CA ASN A 4 -17.13 -3.40 -12.23
C ASN A 4 -16.71 -3.98 -10.87
N TYR A 5 -15.55 -4.65 -10.80
CA TYR A 5 -15.08 -5.24 -9.54
C TYR A 5 -14.70 -4.18 -8.51
N PHE A 6 -14.16 -3.04 -8.95
CA PHE A 6 -13.83 -1.92 -8.06
C PHE A 6 -15.09 -1.30 -7.45
N TYR A 7 -16.13 -1.07 -8.27
CA TYR A 7 -17.41 -0.55 -7.78
C TYR A 7 -18.14 -1.55 -6.86
N ILE A 8 -18.08 -2.84 -7.17
CA ILE A 8 -18.63 -3.89 -6.30
C ILE A 8 -17.89 -3.90 -4.96
N GLY A 9 -16.55 -3.88 -4.97
CA GLY A 9 -15.74 -3.83 -3.75
C GLY A 9 -16.03 -2.58 -2.90
N PHE A 10 -16.12 -1.42 -3.54
CA PHE A 10 -16.49 -0.17 -2.87
C PHE A 10 -17.89 -0.24 -2.27
N GLY A 11 -18.86 -0.78 -3.01
CA GLY A 11 -20.24 -0.96 -2.52
C GLY A 11 -20.32 -1.89 -1.32
N VAL A 12 -19.57 -3.00 -1.31
CA VAL A 12 -19.50 -3.93 -0.17
C VAL A 12 -18.90 -3.25 1.07
N ILE A 13 -17.84 -2.46 0.90
CA ILE A 13 -17.22 -1.69 2.00
C ILE A 13 -18.22 -0.69 2.58
N VAL A 14 -18.91 0.08 1.73
CA VAL A 14 -19.92 1.04 2.18
C VAL A 14 -21.07 0.32 2.91
N LEU A 15 -21.56 -0.79 2.38
CA LEU A 15 -22.65 -1.57 2.99
C LEU A 15 -22.27 -2.10 4.38
N LEU A 16 -21.07 -2.68 4.53
CA LEU A 16 -20.57 -3.16 5.82
C LEU A 16 -20.47 -2.03 6.84
N ASN A 17 -19.97 -0.87 6.43
CA ASN A 17 -19.87 0.28 7.33
C ASN A 17 -21.26 0.81 7.75
N VAL A 18 -22.26 0.80 6.87
CA VAL A 18 -23.65 1.15 7.21
C VAL A 18 -24.23 0.14 8.21
N ILE A 19 -24.06 -1.17 7.99
CA ILE A 19 -24.53 -2.22 8.90
C ILE A 19 -23.91 -2.05 10.30
N VAL A 20 -22.60 -1.85 10.37
CA VAL A 20 -21.89 -1.62 11.64
C VAL A 20 -22.39 -0.36 12.34
N SER A 21 -22.65 0.72 11.60
CA SER A 21 -23.22 1.96 12.14
C SER A 21 -24.62 1.74 12.74
N ILE A 22 -25.49 0.99 12.06
CA ILE A 22 -26.83 0.65 12.57
C ILE A 22 -26.75 -0.23 13.83
N LEU A 23 -25.85 -1.22 13.85
CA LEU A 23 -25.64 -2.08 15.02
C LEU A 23 -25.11 -1.31 16.22
N LEU A 24 -24.20 -0.36 16.01
CA LEU A 24 -23.72 0.56 17.04
C LEU A 24 -24.88 1.41 17.56
N ILE A 25 -25.69 2.02 16.69
CA ILE A 25 -26.86 2.83 17.09
C ILE A 25 -27.85 2.02 17.94
N LYS A 26 -28.11 0.76 17.64
CA LYS A 26 -29.04 -0.10 18.40
C LYS A 26 -28.53 -0.60 19.77
N ARG A 27 -27.25 -0.45 20.11
CA ARG A 27 -26.72 -0.92 21.42
C ARG A 27 -26.94 0.12 22.52
N ASP A 28 -27.95 -0.05 23.37
CA ASP A 28 -28.26 0.90 24.46
C ASP A 28 -27.24 0.93 25.62
N ASP A 29 -26.20 0.09 25.59
CA ASP A 29 -25.22 -0.05 26.69
C ASP A 29 -24.14 1.05 26.75
N LEU A 30 -23.98 1.89 25.71
CA LEU A 30 -22.91 2.90 25.66
C LEU A 30 -23.47 4.31 25.57
N GLU A 31 -22.85 5.22 26.34
CA GLU A 31 -23.11 6.65 26.28
C GLU A 31 -23.00 7.17 24.83
N VAL A 32 -23.97 7.98 24.42
CA VAL A 32 -24.17 8.42 23.02
C VAL A 32 -22.87 8.97 22.41
N PHE A 33 -22.08 9.70 23.20
CA PHE A 33 -20.80 10.26 22.76
C PHE A 33 -19.77 9.19 22.41
N GLN A 34 -19.59 8.16 23.24
CA GLN A 34 -18.64 7.08 22.98
C GLN A 34 -19.02 6.26 21.75
N LYS A 35 -20.33 6.07 21.55
CA LYS A 35 -20.89 5.37 20.40
C LYS A 35 -20.64 6.13 19.09
N VAL A 36 -20.82 7.45 19.09
CA VAL A 36 -20.52 8.32 17.92
C VAL A 36 -19.03 8.29 17.58
N VAL A 37 -18.16 8.38 18.58
CA VAL A 37 -16.70 8.28 18.38
C VAL A 37 -16.32 6.91 17.80
N GLN A 38 -16.89 5.81 18.31
CA GLN A 38 -16.64 4.47 17.76
C GLN A 38 -17.06 4.35 16.30
N VAL A 39 -18.22 4.90 15.93
CA VAL A 39 -18.66 4.93 14.53
C VAL A 39 -17.67 5.72 13.70
N ILE A 40 -17.32 6.95 14.10
CA ILE A 40 -16.37 7.80 13.38
C ILE A 40 -15.02 7.10 13.19
N LEU A 41 -14.50 6.43 14.22
CA LEU A 41 -13.23 5.70 14.16
C LEU A 41 -13.29 4.46 13.24
N VAL A 42 -14.41 3.75 13.19
CA VAL A 42 -14.61 2.63 12.23
C VAL A 42 -14.47 3.11 10.78
N TRP A 43 -14.89 4.35 10.49
CA TRP A 43 -14.74 4.93 9.16
C TRP A 43 -13.34 5.56 8.93
N LEU A 44 -12.79 6.24 9.94
CA LEU A 44 -11.52 6.97 9.81
C LEU A 44 -10.31 6.05 9.75
N ILE A 45 -10.22 5.08 10.67
CA ILE A 45 -9.03 4.23 10.82
C ILE A 45 -8.68 3.49 9.53
N PRO A 46 -9.60 2.77 8.85
CA PRO A 46 -9.26 2.07 7.61
C PRO A 46 -8.87 3.02 6.48
N PHE A 47 -9.46 4.22 6.41
CA PHE A 47 -9.07 5.23 5.43
C PHE A 47 -7.65 5.73 5.65
N PHE A 48 -7.32 6.15 6.88
CA PHE A 48 -5.97 6.62 7.21
C PHE A 48 -4.93 5.51 7.13
N ALA A 49 -5.28 4.27 7.49
CA ALA A 49 -4.41 3.11 7.33
C ALA A 49 -4.09 2.85 5.85
N ALA A 50 -5.09 2.91 4.95
CA ALA A 50 -4.88 2.74 3.52
C ALA A 50 -4.00 3.84 2.93
N VAL A 51 -4.25 5.11 3.29
CA VAL A 51 -3.42 6.25 2.85
C VAL A 51 -1.98 6.11 3.36
N GLY A 52 -1.80 5.79 4.64
CA GLY A 52 -0.48 5.60 5.24
C GLY A 52 0.30 4.46 4.58
N LEU A 53 -0.37 3.33 4.31
CA LEU A 53 0.23 2.19 3.63
C LEU A 53 0.61 2.52 2.18
N TRP A 54 -0.24 3.26 1.47
CA TRP A 54 0.05 3.73 0.12
C TRP A 54 1.27 4.66 0.07
N LEU A 55 1.33 5.65 0.98
CA LEU A 55 2.49 6.54 1.10
C LEU A 55 3.77 5.79 1.48
N PHE A 56 3.66 4.80 2.37
CA PHE A 56 4.78 3.95 2.76
C PHE A 56 5.32 3.16 1.55
N TYR A 57 4.46 2.46 0.80
CA TYR A 57 4.90 1.74 -0.40
C TYR A 57 5.46 2.67 -1.47
N ARG A 58 4.82 3.83 -1.71
CA ARG A 58 5.32 4.87 -2.62
C ARG A 58 6.73 5.34 -2.25
N SER A 59 7.05 5.40 -0.95
CA SER A 59 8.40 5.74 -0.47
C SER A 59 9.42 4.63 -0.72
N GLN A 60 8.99 3.36 -0.77
CA GLN A 60 9.82 2.19 -1.04
C GLN A 60 9.99 1.92 -2.55
N ASP A 61 9.05 2.40 -3.38
CA ASP A 61 9.09 2.27 -4.85
C ASP A 61 10.16 3.16 -5.53
N LYS A 62 11.09 3.73 -4.76
CA LYS A 62 12.29 4.33 -5.34
C LYS A 62 13.01 3.23 -6.12
N PRO A 63 13.32 3.44 -7.42
CA PRO A 63 14.05 2.43 -8.18
C PRO A 63 15.30 2.08 -7.38
N LYS A 64 15.53 0.77 -7.16
CA LYS A 64 16.82 0.31 -6.62
C LYS A 64 17.88 0.97 -7.47
N SER A 65 18.53 2.00 -6.92
CA SER A 65 19.69 2.60 -7.57
C SER A 65 20.60 1.41 -7.90
N PRO A 66 21.01 1.23 -9.16
CA PRO A 66 21.93 0.15 -9.49
C PRO A 66 23.07 0.24 -8.47
N PRO A 67 23.48 -0.88 -7.84
CA PRO A 67 24.46 -0.86 -6.77
C PRO A 67 25.62 0.00 -7.26
N LYS A 68 25.87 1.10 -6.55
CA LYS A 68 26.95 2.03 -6.89
C LYS A 68 28.20 1.17 -6.97
N SER A 69 28.69 0.92 -8.18
CA SER A 69 29.97 0.23 -8.37
C SER A 69 30.98 1.06 -7.62
N PHE A 70 31.38 0.57 -6.45
CA PHE A 70 32.44 1.16 -5.65
C PHE A 70 33.73 0.81 -6.39
N GLY A 71 33.98 1.56 -7.46
CA GLY A 71 35.16 1.46 -8.28
C GLY A 71 36.36 1.96 -7.50
N GLY A 72 37.30 1.07 -7.28
CA GLY A 72 38.65 1.37 -6.82
C GLY A 72 39.59 0.20 -7.08
N GLY A 73 39.41 -0.54 -8.18
CA GLY A 73 40.28 -1.63 -8.57
C GLY A 73 40.34 -1.73 -10.08
N THR A 74 41.53 -1.54 -10.65
CA THR A 74 41.81 -1.64 -12.08
C THR A 74 41.46 -3.05 -12.57
N SER A 75 40.38 -3.17 -13.35
CA SER A 75 40.17 -4.37 -14.15
C SER A 75 41.15 -4.34 -15.31
N SER A 76 42.30 -4.98 -15.14
CA SER A 76 43.21 -5.30 -16.23
C SER A 76 42.47 -6.15 -17.25
N GLY A 77 41.97 -5.50 -18.29
CA GLY A 77 41.39 -6.15 -19.46
C GLY A 77 42.49 -6.82 -20.26
N THR A 78 42.81 -8.07 -19.92
CA THR A 78 43.56 -8.97 -20.81
C THR A 78 42.58 -9.96 -21.42
N SER A 79 41.80 -9.49 -22.38
CA SER A 79 41.13 -10.37 -23.33
C SER A 79 42.07 -10.56 -24.52
N THR A 80 42.96 -11.54 -24.40
CA THR A 80 43.78 -12.00 -25.53
C THR A 80 42.86 -12.69 -26.54
N TYR A 81 42.44 -11.94 -27.56
CA TYR A 81 41.93 -12.53 -28.79
C TYR A 81 43.15 -13.03 -29.57
N ASN A 82 43.44 -14.34 -29.51
CA ASN A 82 44.35 -14.96 -30.47
C ASN A 82 43.53 -15.50 -31.64
N GLY A 83 43.41 -14.69 -32.68
CA GLY A 83 42.66 -14.98 -33.89
C GLY A 83 43.24 -14.23 -35.08
N SER A 84 44.40 -14.67 -35.56
CA SER A 84 44.96 -14.39 -36.89
C SER A 84 45.98 -15.50 -37.17
N GLY A 85 45.90 -16.34 -38.20
CA GLY A 85 45.46 -16.06 -39.56
C GLY A 85 46.67 -15.70 -40.40
N LEU A 86 47.18 -16.71 -41.15
CA LEU A 86 48.34 -16.78 -42.07
C LEU A 86 49.69 -17.20 -41.46
#